data_AF-A0A556MLN2-F1
#
_entry.id   AF-A0A556MLN2-F1
#
_cell.length_a   1.000
_cell.length_b   1.000
_cell.length_c   1.000
_cell.angle_alpha   90.00
_cell.angle_beta   90.00
_cell.angle_gamma   90.00
#
_symmetry.space_group_name_H-M   'P 1'
#
loop_
_entity.id
_entity.type
_entity.pdbx_description
1 polymer ?
#
loop_
_entity_poly.entity_id
_entity_poly.type
_entity_poly.pdbx_seq_one_letter_code
_entity_poly.pdbx_strand_id
1 'polypeptide(L)'
;MKITSRPNFWIPITIGMYLTAATALYLINNYTPAGQSSVEVVDHLKPFDNLIPDKASLQEGSSYYSYSKNAMAYHSSSGIQTGFIGTTGGFNCDTCSIKWIATHSDTDSRHRKYYITLPLWKIKNTTSIFWYTDSVKFHTENDQNYLRKVVTAQNKGNKHQTNYVADVPVKFAYDQTNQYLLIPVTKTTKNNIEIVLRIFGFALLAYLAYLIISFLNFIVDLSKGLAFTDKNIARLKLIAITLILYPFALFLLNQLMRVVFYNYFTSDVIMNKSVWQNSLEPIGIGLVFFLLYRAFAQGKSLKDEHDLTV
;
A
#
# COMPACT_ATOMS: atom_id res chain seq x y z
N MET A 1 -33.76 -41.72 -1.10
CA MET A 1 -32.43 -41.13 -1.42
C MET A 1 -32.57 -39.61 -1.35
N LYS A 2 -32.08 -38.95 -0.28
CA LYS A 2 -32.17 -37.49 -0.14
C LYS A 2 -30.93 -36.87 -0.76
N ILE A 3 -31.08 -36.22 -1.91
CA ILE A 3 -30.02 -35.43 -2.54
C ILE A 3 -29.86 -34.15 -1.72
N THR A 4 -28.92 -34.14 -0.79
CA THR A 4 -28.52 -32.91 -0.09
C THR A 4 -27.56 -32.15 -1.00
N SER A 5 -28.05 -31.08 -1.63
CA SER A 5 -27.18 -30.17 -2.37
C SER A 5 -26.19 -29.56 -1.39
N ARG A 6 -24.91 -29.92 -1.51
CA ARG A 6 -23.85 -29.28 -0.74
C ARG A 6 -23.78 -27.83 -1.19
N PRO A 7 -23.93 -26.83 -0.30
CA PRO A 7 -23.71 -25.44 -0.68
C PRO A 7 -22.28 -25.32 -1.22
N ASN A 8 -22.18 -24.88 -2.47
CA ASN A 8 -20.95 -24.95 -3.23
C ASN A 8 -20.02 -23.80 -2.77
N PHE A 9 -19.24 -24.10 -1.74
CA PHE A 9 -18.34 -23.20 -1.01
C PHE A 9 -17.40 -22.38 -1.89
N TRP A 10 -17.09 -22.88 -3.08
CA TRP A 10 -16.20 -22.23 -4.04
C TRP A 10 -16.82 -20.98 -4.67
N ILE A 11 -18.15 -20.93 -4.82
CA ILE A 11 -18.85 -19.86 -5.55
C ILE A 11 -18.49 -18.46 -5.01
N PRO A 12 -18.62 -18.14 -3.72
CA PRO A 12 -18.30 -16.79 -3.23
C PRO A 12 -16.80 -16.43 -3.35
N ILE A 13 -15.90 -17.40 -3.17
CA ILE A 13 -14.44 -17.17 -3.33
C ILE A 13 -14.10 -16.92 -4.80
N THR A 14 -14.66 -17.72 -5.71
CA THR A 14 -14.48 -17.52 -7.15
C THR A 14 -15.09 -16.20 -7.61
N ILE A 15 -16.27 -15.82 -7.13
CA ILE A 15 -16.89 -14.53 -7.47
C ILE A 15 -16.02 -13.38 -6.95
N GLY A 16 -15.50 -13.46 -5.73
CA GLY A 16 -14.58 -12.46 -5.18
C GLY A 16 -13.29 -12.31 -5.98
N MET A 17 -12.67 -13.43 -6.39
CA MET A 17 -11.47 -13.44 -7.23
C MET A 17 -11.74 -12.97 -8.66
N TYR A 18 -12.88 -13.33 -9.25
CA TYR A 18 -13.28 -12.86 -10.58
C TYR A 18 -13.59 -11.36 -10.56
N LEU A 19 -14.24 -10.84 -9.52
CA LEU A 19 -14.48 -9.40 -9.39
C LEU A 19 -13.18 -8.62 -9.22
N THR A 20 -12.23 -9.10 -8.40
CA THR A 20 -10.94 -8.43 -8.23
C THR A 20 -10.08 -8.52 -9.49
N ALA A 21 -10.06 -9.66 -10.18
CA ALA A 21 -9.35 -9.80 -11.45
C ALA A 21 -9.99 -8.96 -12.58
N ALA A 22 -11.32 -8.93 -12.68
CA ALA A 22 -12.04 -8.15 -13.68
C ALA A 22 -11.90 -6.64 -13.43
N THR A 23 -11.94 -6.19 -12.17
CA THR A 23 -11.67 -4.78 -11.83
C THR A 23 -10.22 -4.40 -12.07
N ALA A 24 -9.26 -5.28 -11.78
CA ALA A 24 -7.85 -5.05 -12.13
C ALA A 24 -7.65 -4.94 -13.65
N LEU A 25 -8.24 -5.85 -14.44
CA LEU A 25 -8.21 -5.80 -15.91
C LEU A 25 -8.88 -4.55 -16.48
N TYR A 26 -10.02 -4.15 -15.92
CA TYR A 26 -10.71 -2.92 -16.30
C TYR A 26 -9.86 -1.67 -16.00
N LEU A 27 -9.18 -1.64 -14.85
CA LEU A 27 -8.28 -0.54 -14.50
C LEU A 27 -7.03 -0.51 -15.39
N ILE A 28 -6.46 -1.66 -15.73
CA ILE A 28 -5.32 -1.77 -16.66
C ILE A 28 -5.71 -1.27 -18.05
N ASN A 29 -6.86 -1.71 -18.57
CA ASN A 29 -7.29 -1.38 -19.94
C ASN A 29 -7.75 0.08 -20.11
N ASN A 30 -8.23 0.72 -19.02
CA ASN A 30 -8.67 2.12 -19.05
C ASN A 30 -7.64 3.10 -18.47
N TYR A 31 -6.44 2.62 -18.15
CA TYR A 31 -5.35 3.49 -17.71
C TYR A 31 -4.77 4.23 -18.92
N THR A 32 -5.25 5.44 -19.19
CA THR A 32 -4.52 6.43 -19.99
C THR A 32 -3.47 7.09 -19.12
N PRO A 33 -2.16 6.90 -19.37
CA PRO A 33 -1.12 7.64 -18.66
C PRO A 33 -1.38 9.14 -18.86
N ALA A 34 -1.39 9.89 -17.75
CA ALA A 34 -1.42 11.35 -17.83
C ALA A 34 -0.23 11.78 -18.70
N GLY A 35 -0.50 12.58 -19.74
CA GLY A 35 0.42 12.89 -20.82
C GLY A 35 1.84 13.14 -20.31
N GLN A 36 2.80 12.37 -20.83
CA GLN A 36 4.21 12.68 -20.68
C GLN A 36 4.43 14.05 -21.30
N SER A 37 4.60 15.09 -20.49
CA SER A 37 5.44 16.21 -20.91
C SER A 37 6.82 15.61 -21.22
N SER A 38 7.21 15.64 -22.48
CA SER A 38 8.57 15.29 -22.91
C SER A 38 9.52 16.25 -22.21
N VAL A 39 10.14 15.79 -21.13
CA VAL A 39 11.17 16.55 -20.42
C VAL A 39 12.44 16.46 -21.26
N GLU A 40 12.74 17.56 -21.93
CA GLU A 40 14.08 17.84 -22.45
C GLU A 40 15.06 17.74 -21.28
N VAL A 41 16.08 16.90 -21.42
CA VAL A 41 17.12 16.74 -20.39
C VAL A 41 17.88 18.06 -20.33
N VAL A 42 17.57 18.89 -19.32
CA VAL A 42 18.28 20.14 -19.08
C VAL A 42 19.65 19.79 -18.50
N ASP A 43 20.66 19.66 -19.36
CA ASP A 43 22.07 19.39 -19.06
C ASP A 43 22.78 20.55 -18.29
N HIS A 44 22.04 21.46 -17.68
CA HIS A 44 22.56 22.72 -17.13
C HIS A 44 22.10 23.05 -15.70
N LEU A 45 21.69 22.06 -14.90
CA LEU A 45 21.57 22.28 -13.47
C LEU A 45 22.97 22.40 -12.85
N LYS A 46 23.34 23.61 -12.44
CA LYS A 46 24.58 23.86 -11.70
C LYS A 46 24.55 23.01 -10.41
N PRO A 47 25.65 22.33 -10.05
CA PRO A 47 25.73 21.59 -8.80
C PRO A 47 25.43 22.53 -7.63
N PHE A 48 24.65 22.06 -6.66
CA PHE A 48 24.18 22.84 -5.51
C PHE A 48 25.33 23.47 -4.70
N ASP A 49 26.53 22.90 -4.79
CA ASP A 49 27.76 23.43 -4.19
C ASP A 49 28.15 24.82 -4.72
N ASN A 50 27.58 25.26 -5.85
CA ASN A 50 27.78 26.61 -6.40
C ASN A 50 26.77 27.65 -5.88
N LEU A 51 25.78 27.27 -5.06
CA LEU A 51 24.77 28.18 -4.51
C LEU A 51 25.07 28.62 -3.07
N ILE A 52 26.10 28.06 -2.44
CA ILE A 52 26.59 28.53 -1.15
C ILE A 52 27.78 29.45 -1.44
N PRO A 53 27.65 30.78 -1.34
CA PRO A 53 28.83 31.63 -1.39
C PRO A 53 29.74 31.24 -0.22
N ASP A 54 31.01 30.95 -0.49
CA ASP A 54 32.06 30.56 0.48
C ASP A 54 32.25 31.56 1.65
N LYS A 55 31.46 32.63 1.69
CA LYS A 55 31.52 33.73 2.67
C LYS A 55 30.17 34.04 3.33
N ALA A 56 29.18 33.16 3.27
CA ALA A 56 27.99 33.33 4.10
C ALA A 56 28.36 33.12 5.58
N SER A 57 28.20 34.16 6.38
CA SER A 57 28.42 34.10 7.82
C SER A 57 27.54 33.01 8.45
N LEU A 58 28.08 32.26 9.41
CA LEU A 58 27.40 31.15 10.10
C LEU A 58 26.03 31.55 10.73
N GLN A 59 25.77 32.85 10.92
CA GLN A 59 24.49 33.37 11.39
C GLN A 59 23.44 33.53 10.26
N GLU A 60 23.83 33.89 9.03
CA GLU A 60 22.89 34.03 7.91
C GLU A 60 22.49 32.68 7.28
N GLY A 61 23.35 31.66 7.41
CA GLY A 61 23.03 30.28 7.01
C GLY A 61 21.79 29.74 7.73
N SER A 62 21.57 30.09 9.00
CA SER A 62 20.40 29.62 9.75
C SER A 62 19.07 30.17 9.21
N SER A 63 19.09 31.35 8.57
CA SER A 63 17.93 31.99 7.97
C SER A 63 17.61 31.39 6.59
N TYR A 64 18.64 31.06 5.79
CA TYR A 64 18.47 30.38 4.50
C TYR A 64 18.05 28.90 4.65
N TYR A 65 18.56 28.21 5.68
CA TYR A 65 18.09 26.87 6.05
C TYR A 65 16.62 26.86 6.50
N SER A 66 16.07 28.00 6.93
CA SER A 66 14.65 28.18 7.27
C SER A 66 13.77 28.52 6.06
N TYR A 67 14.31 29.01 4.94
CA TYR A 67 13.52 29.35 3.74
C TYR A 67 13.48 28.27 2.67
N SER A 68 14.37 27.26 2.73
CA SER A 68 14.09 25.95 2.10
C SER A 68 13.07 25.13 2.90
N LYS A 69 12.24 25.81 3.72
CA LYS A 69 11.05 25.27 4.38
C LYS A 69 10.23 24.56 3.32
N ASN A 70 10.50 23.26 3.26
CA ASN A 70 9.75 22.17 2.72
C ASN A 70 8.54 22.69 1.95
N ALA A 71 8.54 22.55 0.63
CA ALA A 71 7.30 22.47 -0.12
C ALA A 71 6.38 21.55 0.69
N MET A 72 5.48 22.16 1.48
CA MET A 72 4.67 21.43 2.42
C MET A 72 3.61 20.82 1.54
N ALA A 73 3.88 19.60 1.08
CA ALA A 73 2.89 18.78 0.42
C ALA A 73 1.81 18.50 1.48
N TYR A 74 0.83 19.40 1.54
CA TYR A 74 -0.31 19.25 2.42
C TYR A 74 -1.26 18.27 1.74
N HIS A 75 -1.14 17.02 2.14
CA HIS A 75 -2.06 15.96 1.76
C HIS A 75 -3.27 16.06 2.68
N SER A 76 -4.39 16.58 2.16
CA SER A 76 -5.63 16.53 2.92
C SER A 76 -6.12 15.09 2.93
N SER A 77 -6.58 14.61 4.09
CA SER A 77 -7.08 13.24 4.30
C SER A 77 -8.38 12.92 3.53
N SER A 78 -8.71 13.69 2.49
CA SER A 78 -9.90 13.54 1.66
C SER A 78 -9.75 12.39 0.65
N GLY A 79 -9.65 11.17 1.19
CA GLY A 79 -9.66 9.95 0.41
C GLY A 79 -9.87 8.71 1.26
N ILE A 80 -10.06 7.58 0.59
CA ILE A 80 -10.31 6.31 1.26
C ILE A 80 -8.99 5.57 1.30
N GLN A 81 -8.54 5.27 2.52
CA GLN A 81 -7.36 4.45 2.71
C GLN A 81 -7.81 3.07 3.20
N THR A 82 -7.53 2.07 2.38
CA THR A 82 -7.45 0.70 2.87
C THR A 82 -6.00 0.47 3.31
N GLY A 83 -5.74 -0.45 4.24
CA GLY A 83 -4.38 -0.69 4.74
C GLY A 83 -3.33 -1.03 3.66
N PHE A 84 -3.75 -1.34 2.43
CA PHE A 84 -2.90 -1.75 1.31
C PHE A 84 -2.85 -0.76 0.14
N ILE A 85 -3.93 -0.02 -0.12
CA ILE A 85 -4.00 1.03 -1.15
C ILE A 85 -4.98 2.11 -0.70
N GLY A 86 -4.70 3.35 -1.04
CA GLY A 86 -5.65 4.41 -0.84
C GLY A 86 -5.63 5.44 -1.95
N THR A 87 -6.48 6.44 -1.77
CA THR A 87 -6.48 7.65 -2.58
C THR A 87 -6.29 8.84 -1.67
N THR A 88 -5.64 9.88 -2.17
CA THR A 88 -5.56 11.17 -1.46
C THR A 88 -5.58 12.30 -2.47
N GLY A 89 -6.02 13.46 -2.01
CA GLY A 89 -5.94 14.72 -2.74
C GLY A 89 -5.07 15.69 -1.97
N GLY A 90 -4.20 16.42 -2.66
CA GLY A 90 -3.37 17.42 -2.01
C GLY A 90 -3.11 18.61 -2.91
N PHE A 91 -2.56 19.64 -2.32
CA PHE A 91 -1.96 20.75 -3.05
C PHE A 91 -0.46 20.48 -3.10
N ASN A 92 0.10 20.54 -4.31
CA ASN A 92 1.54 20.58 -4.47
C ASN A 92 1.86 21.95 -5.05
N CYS A 93 2.51 22.79 -4.25
CA CYS A 93 2.86 24.13 -4.67
C CYS A 93 4.13 24.57 -3.95
N ASP A 94 5.19 24.76 -4.73
CA ASP A 94 6.51 25.14 -4.23
C ASP A 94 6.55 26.63 -3.80
N THR A 95 5.66 27.47 -4.34
CA THR A 95 5.62 28.92 -4.10
C THR A 95 4.42 29.41 -3.28
N CYS A 96 3.51 28.51 -2.88
CA CYS A 96 2.30 28.90 -2.20
C CYS A 96 2.55 29.15 -0.71
N SER A 97 2.09 30.30 -0.22
CA SER A 97 2.05 30.55 1.22
C SER A 97 0.94 29.73 1.90
N ILE A 98 1.13 29.40 3.19
CA ILE A 98 0.10 28.75 4.03
C ILE A 98 -1.23 29.52 3.99
N LYS A 99 -1.16 30.87 3.97
CA LYS A 99 -2.32 31.75 3.89
C LYS A 99 -3.09 31.57 2.57
N TRP A 100 -2.38 31.34 1.46
CA TRP A 100 -3.01 31.06 0.17
C TRP A 100 -3.76 29.72 0.19
N ILE A 101 -3.13 28.66 0.72
CA ILE A 101 -3.76 27.33 0.85
C ILE A 101 -5.04 27.43 1.69
N ALA A 102 -4.99 28.11 2.83
CA ALA A 102 -6.15 28.26 3.72
C ALA A 102 -7.32 29.04 3.09
N THR A 103 -7.05 29.94 2.13
CA THR A 103 -8.07 30.79 1.53
C THR A 103 -8.59 30.29 0.18
N HIS A 104 -7.82 29.49 -0.54
CA HIS A 104 -8.12 29.07 -1.93
C HIS A 104 -8.26 27.55 -2.12
N SER A 105 -8.18 26.77 -1.03
CA SER A 105 -8.28 25.29 -1.06
C SER A 105 -9.52 24.77 -1.81
N ASP A 106 -10.65 25.48 -1.78
CA ASP A 106 -11.87 24.94 -2.39
C ASP A 106 -12.14 25.44 -3.82
N THR A 107 -11.52 26.54 -4.25
CA THR A 107 -11.84 27.19 -5.52
C THR A 107 -10.77 27.00 -6.60
N ASP A 108 -9.49 26.84 -6.25
CA ASP A 108 -8.44 26.69 -7.27
C ASP A 108 -8.15 25.23 -7.63
N SER A 109 -8.88 24.74 -8.61
CA SER A 109 -8.68 23.39 -9.17
C SER A 109 -7.33 23.19 -9.87
N ARG A 110 -6.61 24.27 -10.23
CA ARG A 110 -5.39 24.17 -11.05
C ARG A 110 -4.20 23.59 -10.29
N HIS A 111 -4.15 23.75 -8.97
CA HIS A 111 -3.05 23.27 -8.14
C HIS A 111 -3.35 21.97 -7.38
N ARG A 112 -4.55 21.41 -7.57
CA ARG A 112 -4.97 20.19 -6.89
C ARG A 112 -4.46 18.96 -7.63
N LYS A 113 -3.50 18.26 -7.02
CA LYS A 113 -2.98 16.99 -7.53
C LYS A 113 -3.68 15.83 -6.78
N TYR A 114 -3.98 14.77 -7.51
CA TYR A 114 -4.61 13.56 -6.97
C TYR A 114 -3.60 12.42 -7.00
N TYR A 115 -3.64 11.58 -5.98
CA TYR A 115 -2.67 10.51 -5.82
C TYR A 115 -3.35 9.20 -5.44
N ILE A 116 -2.78 8.09 -5.91
CA ILE A 116 -2.95 6.76 -5.30
C ILE A 116 -1.87 6.63 -4.23
N THR A 117 -2.26 6.29 -3.00
CA THR A 117 -1.33 6.01 -1.92
C THR A 117 -0.98 4.53 -1.92
N LEU A 118 0.30 4.22 -1.72
CA LEU A 118 0.81 2.86 -1.61
C LEU A 118 1.49 2.68 -0.23
N PRO A 119 0.73 2.46 0.86
CA PRO A 119 1.23 2.42 2.24
C PRO A 119 2.29 1.35 2.51
N LEU A 120 2.31 0.31 1.69
CA LEU A 120 3.21 -0.84 1.79
C LEU A 120 4.57 -0.59 1.15
N TRP A 121 4.80 0.57 0.52
CA TRP A 121 6.02 0.91 -0.19
C TRP A 121 6.56 2.24 0.32
N LYS A 122 7.86 2.26 0.62
CA LYS A 122 8.57 3.44 1.11
C LYS A 122 9.94 3.60 0.47
N ILE A 123 10.57 4.75 0.61
CA ILE A 123 11.94 4.96 0.13
C ILE A 123 12.93 4.33 1.14
N LYS A 124 14.07 3.81 0.65
CA LYS A 124 15.17 3.31 1.46
C LYS A 124 15.63 4.38 2.45
N ASN A 125 16.04 3.93 3.63
CA ASN A 125 16.23 4.70 4.86
C ASN A 125 16.68 6.17 4.68
N THR A 126 15.84 7.10 5.12
CA THR A 126 16.11 8.54 5.14
C THR A 126 16.91 8.88 6.40
N THR A 127 18.17 8.42 6.51
CA THR A 127 19.03 8.94 7.58
C THR A 127 19.32 10.41 7.31
N SER A 128 19.21 11.27 8.34
CA SER A 128 19.56 12.70 8.23
C SER A 128 21.04 12.93 7.86
N ILE A 129 21.87 11.89 8.01
CA ILE A 129 23.29 11.90 7.76
C ILE A 129 23.55 11.43 6.32
N PHE A 130 23.90 12.37 5.44
CA PHE A 130 24.18 12.13 4.02
C PHE A 130 25.44 11.30 3.74
N TRP A 131 26.31 11.13 4.73
CA TRP A 131 27.58 10.40 4.57
C TRP A 131 27.39 8.88 4.43
N TYR A 132 26.18 8.36 4.70
CA TYR A 132 25.87 6.96 4.42
C TYR A 132 25.51 6.80 2.94
N THR A 133 26.21 5.87 2.27
CA THR A 133 25.99 5.49 0.87
C THR A 133 24.55 5.04 0.56
N ASP A 134 23.81 4.65 1.59
CA ASP A 134 22.43 4.17 1.51
C ASP A 134 21.37 5.25 1.78
N SER A 135 21.78 6.50 2.05
CA SER A 135 20.85 7.58 2.34
C SER A 135 20.17 8.09 1.06
N VAL A 136 18.84 8.20 1.11
CA VAL A 136 18.02 8.72 0.02
C VAL A 136 17.06 9.75 0.57
N LYS A 137 17.09 10.97 0.03
CA LYS A 137 16.20 12.07 0.44
C LYS A 137 15.30 12.50 -0.71
N PHE A 138 14.00 12.40 -0.51
CA PHE A 138 13.00 12.92 -1.43
C PHE A 138 12.89 14.44 -1.29
N HIS A 139 12.80 15.14 -2.43
CA HIS A 139 12.45 16.56 -2.49
C HIS A 139 11.75 16.87 -3.82
N THR A 140 11.14 18.04 -3.89
CA THR A 140 10.47 18.57 -5.08
C THR A 140 11.08 19.93 -5.40
N GLU A 141 11.40 20.15 -6.68
CA GLU A 141 11.93 21.41 -7.18
C GLU A 141 11.31 21.69 -8.56
N ASN A 142 10.75 22.88 -8.74
CA ASN A 142 10.10 23.31 -9.99
C ASN A 142 9.04 22.30 -10.47
N ASP A 143 8.14 21.88 -9.58
CA ASP A 143 7.08 20.88 -9.85
C ASP A 143 7.58 19.46 -10.22
N GLN A 144 8.89 19.22 -10.24
CA GLN A 144 9.50 17.94 -10.53
C GLN A 144 9.99 17.27 -9.24
N ASN A 145 9.76 15.96 -9.11
CA ASN A 145 10.18 15.20 -7.94
C ASN A 145 11.57 14.58 -8.17
N TYR A 146 12.39 14.59 -7.12
CA TYR A 146 13.75 14.08 -7.15
C TYR A 146 14.07 13.22 -5.93
N LEU A 147 14.97 12.26 -6.13
CA LEU A 147 15.68 11.54 -5.07
C LEU A 147 17.13 11.99 -5.05
N ARG A 148 17.52 12.66 -3.96
CA ARG A 148 18.92 12.96 -3.67
C ARG A 148 19.57 11.73 -3.08
N LYS A 149 20.60 11.19 -3.74
CA LYS A 149 21.35 10.02 -3.26
C LYS A 149 22.80 10.02 -3.73
N VAL A 150 23.63 9.22 -3.08
CA VAL A 150 25.01 8.98 -3.51
C VAL A 150 24.99 8.03 -4.72
N VAL A 151 25.56 8.48 -5.83
CA VAL A 151 25.73 7.69 -7.05
C VAL A 151 27.21 7.35 -7.20
N THR A 152 27.50 6.08 -7.47
CA THR A 152 28.85 5.61 -7.76
C THR A 152 29.04 5.63 -9.27
N ALA A 153 29.89 6.54 -9.77
CA ALA A 153 30.35 6.49 -11.16
C ALA A 153 31.60 5.62 -11.25
N GLN A 154 31.60 4.68 -12.19
CA GLN A 154 32.79 3.95 -12.58
C GLN A 154 33.34 4.58 -13.85
N ASN A 155 34.53 5.18 -13.76
CA ASN A 155 35.15 5.82 -14.92
C ASN A 155 35.67 4.72 -15.88
N LYS A 156 35.27 4.74 -17.16
CA LYS A 156 35.68 3.75 -18.16
C LYS A 156 37.20 3.82 -18.38
N GLY A 157 37.96 3.04 -17.63
CA GLY A 157 39.42 2.97 -17.71
C GLY A 157 40.14 2.97 -16.36
N ASN A 158 39.50 3.47 -15.30
CA ASN A 158 40.06 3.48 -13.95
C ASN A 158 39.27 2.56 -13.02
N LYS A 159 39.98 1.74 -12.22
CA LYS A 159 39.37 0.88 -11.17
C LYS A 159 38.86 1.69 -9.97
N HIS A 160 39.10 2.99 -9.94
CA HIS A 160 38.63 3.87 -8.87
C HIS A 160 37.16 4.21 -9.06
N GLN A 161 36.36 3.93 -8.03
CA GLN A 161 34.96 4.33 -7.92
C GLN A 161 34.90 5.70 -7.24
N THR A 162 34.24 6.66 -7.88
CA THR A 162 33.98 7.97 -7.28
C THR A 162 32.52 8.07 -6.90
N ASN A 163 32.27 8.33 -5.63
CA ASN A 163 30.94 8.58 -5.09
C ASN A 163 30.67 10.09 -5.11
N TYR A 164 29.54 10.49 -5.67
CA TYR A 164 29.07 11.88 -5.67
C TYR A 164 27.58 11.92 -5.39
N VAL A 165 27.09 13.05 -4.89
CA VAL A 165 25.66 13.25 -4.64
C VAL A 165 24.99 13.70 -5.93
N ALA A 166 23.90 13.05 -6.30
CA ALA A 166 23.11 13.40 -7.48
C ALA A 166 21.62 13.45 -7.14
N ASP A 167 20.92 14.36 -7.83
CA ASP A 167 19.46 14.47 -7.79
C ASP A 167 18.89 13.71 -8.98
N VAL A 168 18.26 12.57 -8.71
CA VAL A 168 17.71 11.68 -9.74
C VAL A 168 16.20 11.95 -9.87
N PRO A 169 15.70 12.34 -11.06
CA PRO A 169 14.28 12.62 -11.23
C PRO A 169 13.44 11.35 -11.06
N VAL A 170 12.28 11.50 -10.40
CA VAL A 170 11.32 10.41 -10.18
C VAL A 170 9.90 10.82 -10.56
N LYS A 171 9.09 9.83 -10.95
CA LYS A 171 7.71 10.03 -11.43
C LYS A 171 6.65 9.99 -10.32
N PHE A 172 7.05 9.64 -9.09
CA PHE A 172 6.16 9.56 -7.94
C PHE A 172 6.39 10.74 -6.99
N ALA A 173 5.39 11.03 -6.17
CA ALA A 173 5.53 11.86 -4.98
C ALA A 173 5.72 10.95 -3.74
N TYR A 174 6.11 11.56 -2.62
CA TYR A 174 6.36 10.81 -1.39
C TYR A 174 5.84 11.58 -0.17
N ASP A 175 5.06 10.89 0.67
CA ASP A 175 4.66 11.44 1.96
C ASP A 175 5.76 11.17 2.99
N GLN A 176 6.50 12.22 3.34
CA GLN A 176 7.58 12.13 4.33
C GLN A 176 7.08 11.85 5.75
N THR A 177 5.84 12.24 6.07
CA THR A 177 5.25 12.07 7.41
C THR A 177 4.84 10.63 7.63
N ASN A 178 4.06 10.09 6.69
CA ASN A 178 3.53 8.73 6.79
C ASN A 178 4.43 7.66 6.15
N GLN A 179 5.51 8.09 5.49
CA GLN A 179 6.51 7.23 4.85
C GLN A 179 5.92 6.29 3.80
N TYR A 180 5.12 6.81 2.86
CA TYR A 180 4.56 6.01 1.77
C TYR A 180 4.66 6.69 0.40
N LEU A 181 4.62 5.85 -0.64
CA LEU A 181 4.65 6.29 -2.04
C LEU A 181 3.31 6.88 -2.48
N LEU A 182 3.37 7.94 -3.29
CA LEU A 182 2.22 8.61 -3.90
C LEU A 182 2.35 8.58 -5.42
N ILE A 183 1.44 7.88 -6.08
CA ILE A 183 1.41 7.82 -7.56
C ILE A 183 0.46 8.90 -8.07
N PRO A 184 0.95 9.90 -8.84
CA PRO A 184 0.09 10.95 -9.37
C PRO A 184 -0.90 10.38 -10.39
N VAL A 185 -2.17 10.77 -10.27
CA VAL A 185 -3.27 10.32 -11.14
C VAL A 185 -4.23 11.45 -11.48
N THR A 186 -5.07 11.23 -12.49
CA THR A 186 -6.16 12.14 -12.83
C THR A 186 -7.29 12.06 -11.81
N LYS A 187 -8.09 13.13 -11.70
CA LYS A 187 -9.30 13.18 -10.85
C LYS A 187 -10.26 12.02 -11.13
N THR A 188 -10.47 11.71 -12.41
CA THR A 188 -11.34 10.61 -12.84
C THR A 188 -10.84 9.26 -12.34
N THR A 189 -9.53 9.01 -12.47
CA THR A 189 -8.90 7.78 -11.98
C THR A 189 -9.05 7.64 -10.47
N LYS A 190 -8.79 8.73 -9.73
CA LYS A 190 -8.97 8.79 -8.27
C LYS A 190 -10.40 8.43 -7.86
N ASN A 191 -11.40 9.04 -8.50
CA ASN A 191 -12.80 8.77 -8.20
C ASN A 191 -13.21 7.32 -8.54
N ASN A 192 -12.75 6.78 -9.67
CA ASN A 192 -13.02 5.40 -10.05
C ASN A 192 -12.44 4.41 -9.03
N ILE A 193 -11.19 4.63 -8.62
CA ILE A 193 -10.54 3.80 -7.59
C ILE A 193 -11.28 3.91 -6.27
N GLU A 194 -11.72 5.10 -5.85
CA GLU A 194 -12.52 5.27 -4.64
C GLU A 194 -13.82 4.48 -4.66
N ILE A 195 -14.54 4.48 -5.78
CA ILE A 195 -15.77 3.70 -5.94
C ILE A 195 -15.45 2.20 -5.79
N VAL A 196 -14.42 1.71 -6.47
CA VAL A 196 -13.98 0.30 -6.38
C VAL A 196 -13.60 -0.06 -4.94
N LEU A 197 -12.82 0.80 -4.26
CA LEU A 197 -12.42 0.58 -2.87
C LEU A 197 -13.61 0.61 -1.89
N ARG A 198 -14.64 1.43 -2.13
CA ARG A 198 -15.88 1.40 -1.34
C ARG A 198 -16.62 0.09 -1.51
N ILE A 199 -16.84 -0.35 -2.74
CA ILE A 199 -17.54 -1.61 -3.03
C ILE A 199 -16.80 -2.78 -2.39
N PHE A 200 -15.48 -2.81 -2.56
CA PHE A 200 -14.63 -3.82 -1.94
C PHE A 200 -14.68 -3.76 -0.41
N GLY A 201 -14.63 -2.56 0.18
CA GLY A 201 -14.74 -2.35 1.62
C GLY A 201 -16.06 -2.85 2.21
N PHE A 202 -17.19 -2.55 1.55
CA PHE A 202 -18.49 -3.09 1.96
C PHE A 202 -18.58 -4.61 1.83
N ALA A 203 -18.03 -5.19 0.76
CA ALA A 203 -17.98 -6.64 0.58
C ALA A 203 -17.13 -7.31 1.67
N LEU A 204 -15.97 -6.73 2.01
CA LEU A 204 -15.11 -7.20 3.09
C LEU A 204 -15.82 -7.12 4.44
N LEU A 205 -16.52 -6.02 4.73
CA LEU A 205 -17.27 -5.85 5.97
C LEU A 205 -18.39 -6.89 6.11
N ALA A 206 -19.16 -7.12 5.03
CA ALA A 206 -20.20 -8.15 5.01
C ALA A 206 -19.61 -9.55 5.22
N TYR A 207 -18.45 -9.82 4.62
CA TYR A 207 -17.74 -11.08 4.80
C TYR A 207 -17.23 -11.28 6.24
N LEU A 208 -16.65 -10.25 6.87
CA LEU A 208 -16.24 -10.30 8.28
C LEU A 208 -17.44 -10.54 9.21
N ALA A 209 -18.57 -9.86 8.97
CA ALA A 209 -19.81 -10.10 9.70
C ALA A 209 -20.28 -11.56 9.55
N TYR A 210 -20.18 -12.13 8.34
CA TYR A 210 -20.48 -13.54 8.09
C TYR A 210 -19.55 -14.49 8.87
N LEU A 211 -18.25 -14.20 8.99
CA LEU A 211 -17.33 -15.00 9.82
C LEU A 211 -17.72 -14.96 11.30
N ILE A 212 -18.04 -13.78 11.83
CA ILE A 212 -18.45 -13.59 13.22
C ILE A 212 -19.75 -14.36 13.50
N ILE A 213 -20.76 -14.23 12.64
CA ILE A 213 -22.02 -14.98 12.77
C ILE A 213 -21.77 -16.50 12.70
N SER A 214 -20.88 -16.95 11.80
CA SER A 214 -20.50 -18.36 11.70
C SER A 214 -19.84 -18.88 12.97
N PHE A 215 -18.97 -18.07 13.59
CA PHE A 215 -18.33 -18.40 14.86
C PHE A 215 -19.34 -18.44 16.02
N LEU A 216 -20.24 -17.45 16.13
CA LEU A 216 -21.28 -17.45 17.17
C LEU A 216 -22.21 -18.66 17.06
N ASN A 217 -22.62 -19.02 15.84
CA ASN A 217 -23.43 -20.22 15.61
C ASN A 217 -22.69 -21.50 16.02
N PHE A 218 -21.38 -21.57 15.79
CA PHE A 218 -20.56 -22.68 16.27
C PHE A 218 -20.57 -22.77 17.80
N ILE A 219 -20.44 -21.65 18.52
CA ILE A 219 -20.50 -21.62 19.99
C ILE A 219 -21.89 -22.04 20.52
N VAL A 220 -22.97 -21.58 19.88
CA VAL A 220 -24.34 -21.99 20.25
C VAL A 220 -24.59 -23.47 20.01
N ASP A 221 -24.07 -24.04 18.92
CA ASP A 221 -24.21 -25.47 18.67
C ASP A 221 -23.35 -26.29 19.65
N LEU A 222 -22.17 -25.78 20.02
CA LEU A 222 -21.32 -26.37 21.05
C LEU A 222 -22.03 -26.44 22.41
N SER A 223 -22.72 -25.38 22.83
CA SER A 223 -23.47 -25.36 24.09
C SER A 223 -24.66 -26.32 24.12
N LYS A 224 -25.17 -26.71 22.95
CA LYS A 224 -26.25 -27.71 22.80
C LYS A 224 -25.73 -29.14 22.65
N GLY A 225 -24.42 -29.37 22.76
CA GLY A 225 -23.80 -30.69 22.56
C GLY A 225 -23.71 -31.12 21.08
N LEU A 226 -23.95 -30.21 20.13
CA LEU A 226 -23.90 -30.47 18.68
C LEU A 226 -22.54 -30.11 18.08
N ALA A 227 -21.46 -30.30 18.83
CA ALA A 227 -20.10 -29.93 18.47
C ALA A 227 -19.62 -30.62 17.18
N PHE A 228 -19.86 -31.93 17.08
CA PHE A 228 -19.32 -32.81 16.02
C PHE A 228 -20.24 -32.93 14.81
N THR A 229 -20.80 -31.82 14.33
CA THR A 229 -21.61 -31.81 13.10
C THR A 229 -20.77 -31.37 11.89
N ASP A 230 -21.09 -31.87 10.70
CA ASP A 230 -20.40 -31.48 9.46
C ASP A 230 -20.46 -29.96 9.23
N LYS A 231 -21.55 -29.31 9.63
CA LYS A 231 -21.72 -27.85 9.55
C LYS A 231 -20.72 -27.11 10.42
N ASN A 232 -20.50 -27.56 11.66
CA ASN A 232 -19.57 -26.93 12.59
C ASN A 232 -18.11 -27.13 12.18
N ILE A 233 -17.78 -28.33 11.70
CA ILE A 233 -16.46 -28.63 11.14
C ILE A 233 -16.19 -27.73 9.92
N ALA A 234 -17.17 -27.53 9.04
CA ALA A 234 -17.03 -26.65 7.89
C ALA A 234 -16.87 -25.17 8.29
N ARG A 235 -17.58 -24.69 9.32
CA ARG A 235 -17.43 -23.33 9.87
C ARG A 235 -16.02 -23.11 10.41
N LEU A 236 -15.50 -24.03 11.23
CA LEU A 236 -14.13 -23.96 11.76
C LEU A 236 -13.10 -23.97 10.63
N LYS A 237 -13.27 -24.85 9.63
CA LYS A 237 -12.41 -24.89 8.44
C LYS A 237 -12.40 -23.57 7.69
N LEU A 238 -13.57 -22.98 7.45
CA LEU A 238 -13.70 -21.69 6.78
C LEU A 238 -12.96 -20.59 7.55
N ILE A 239 -13.19 -20.48 8.87
CA ILE A 239 -12.51 -19.47 9.71
C ILE A 239 -10.99 -19.66 9.65
N ALA A 240 -10.51 -20.89 9.84
CA ALA A 240 -9.09 -21.24 9.80
C ALA A 240 -8.44 -20.85 8.48
N ILE A 241 -9.01 -21.29 7.35
CA ILE A 241 -8.46 -21.01 6.01
C ILE A 241 -8.46 -19.51 5.74
N THR A 242 -9.51 -18.80 6.14
CA THR A 242 -9.63 -17.36 5.91
C THR A 242 -8.54 -16.58 6.64
N LEU A 243 -8.32 -16.90 7.92
CA LEU A 243 -7.30 -16.24 8.74
C LEU A 243 -5.88 -16.52 8.22
N ILE A 244 -5.61 -17.75 7.79
CA ILE A 244 -4.32 -18.12 7.21
C ILE A 244 -4.12 -17.44 5.85
N LEU A 245 -5.13 -17.46 4.97
CA LEU A 245 -5.01 -16.98 3.59
C LEU A 245 -5.02 -15.45 3.48
N TYR A 246 -5.65 -14.75 4.42
CA TYR A 246 -5.74 -13.29 4.44
C TYR A 246 -4.38 -12.56 4.25
N PRO A 247 -3.34 -12.82 5.06
CA PRO A 247 -2.05 -12.15 4.88
C PRO A 247 -1.35 -12.52 3.57
N PHE A 248 -1.52 -13.75 3.07
CA PHE A 248 -1.01 -14.13 1.74
C PHE A 248 -1.73 -13.38 0.61
N ALA A 249 -3.05 -13.22 0.71
CA ALA A 249 -3.83 -12.45 -0.25
C ALA A 249 -3.40 -10.98 -0.27
N LEU A 250 -3.17 -10.37 0.91
CA LEU A 250 -2.61 -9.03 1.01
C LEU A 250 -1.20 -8.92 0.42
N PHE A 251 -0.36 -9.95 0.62
CA PHE A 251 0.99 -9.99 0.04
C PHE A 251 0.95 -10.03 -1.48
N LEU A 252 0.12 -10.91 -2.03
CA LEU A 252 -0.08 -11.03 -3.47
C LEU A 252 -0.63 -9.73 -4.06
N LEU A 253 -1.61 -9.12 -3.41
CA LEU A 253 -2.15 -7.83 -3.83
C LEU A 253 -1.07 -6.74 -3.82
N ASN A 254 -0.22 -6.72 -2.81
CA ASN A 254 0.90 -5.79 -2.74
C ASN A 254 1.92 -5.99 -3.88
N GLN A 255 2.26 -7.24 -4.20
CA GLN A 255 3.13 -7.54 -5.34
C GLN A 255 2.47 -7.17 -6.67
N LEU A 256 1.15 -7.37 -6.79
CA LEU A 256 0.40 -6.95 -7.97
C LEU A 256 0.48 -5.43 -8.17
N MET A 257 0.38 -4.63 -7.09
CA MET A 257 0.56 -3.18 -7.20
C MET A 257 1.94 -2.79 -7.73
N ARG A 258 2.99 -3.50 -7.34
CA ARG A 258 4.33 -3.29 -7.89
C ARG A 258 4.38 -3.58 -9.39
N VAL A 259 3.69 -4.61 -9.86
CA VAL A 259 3.61 -4.95 -11.28
C VAL A 259 2.81 -3.88 -12.05
N VAL A 260 1.65 -3.48 -11.53
CA VAL A 260 0.79 -2.45 -12.16
C VAL A 260 1.51 -1.11 -12.28
N PHE A 261 2.22 -0.69 -11.22
CA PHE A 261 2.92 0.59 -11.18
C PHE A 261 4.42 0.47 -11.45
N TYR A 262 4.88 -0.57 -12.16
CA TYR A 262 6.32 -0.88 -12.30
C TYR A 262 7.15 0.32 -12.79
N ASN A 263 6.60 1.15 -13.68
CA ASN A 263 7.25 2.35 -14.23
C ASN A 263 7.52 3.46 -13.19
N TYR A 264 6.88 3.40 -12.03
CA TYR A 264 7.08 4.34 -10.93
C TYR A 264 8.08 3.79 -9.88
N PHE A 265 8.34 2.48 -9.87
CA PHE A 265 9.26 1.90 -8.89
C PHE A 265 10.71 2.13 -9.31
N THR A 266 11.50 2.77 -8.45
CA THR A 266 12.96 2.81 -8.57
C THR A 266 13.61 1.75 -7.67
N SER A 267 14.91 1.51 -7.84
CA SER A 267 15.69 0.62 -6.96
C SER A 267 15.68 1.04 -5.49
N ASP A 268 15.37 2.32 -5.23
CA ASP A 268 15.36 2.91 -3.89
C ASP A 268 14.01 2.74 -3.19
N VAL A 269 12.97 2.27 -3.89
CA VAL A 269 11.66 1.98 -3.30
C VAL A 269 11.66 0.56 -2.75
N ILE A 270 11.48 0.45 -1.43
CA ILE A 270 11.48 -0.81 -0.68
C ILE A 270 10.13 -1.04 -0.01
N MET A 271 9.85 -2.30 0.31
CA MET A 271 8.63 -2.66 1.03
C MET A 271 8.70 -2.18 2.49
N ASN A 272 7.62 -1.60 2.99
CA ASN A 272 7.54 -1.11 4.36
C ASN A 272 7.34 -2.28 5.33
N LYS A 273 8.43 -2.71 5.99
CA LYS A 273 8.43 -3.86 6.90
C LYS A 273 7.47 -3.72 8.10
N SER A 274 7.19 -2.50 8.57
CA SER A 274 6.32 -2.29 9.73
C SER A 274 4.89 -2.78 9.49
N VAL A 275 4.39 -2.63 8.26
CA VAL A 275 3.03 -3.08 7.92
C VAL A 275 2.92 -4.61 7.88
N TRP A 276 4.03 -5.30 7.60
CA TRP A 276 4.10 -6.77 7.56
C TRP A 276 4.12 -7.42 8.94
N GLN A 277 4.67 -6.75 9.96
CA GLN A 277 4.77 -7.32 11.30
C GLN A 277 3.39 -7.65 11.88
N ASN A 278 2.40 -6.79 11.65
CA ASN A 278 1.02 -7.00 12.12
C ASN A 278 0.28 -8.08 11.32
N SER A 279 0.81 -8.52 10.17
CA SER A 279 0.14 -9.51 9.32
C SER A 279 0.39 -10.95 9.76
N LEU A 280 1.29 -11.18 10.73
CA LEU A 280 1.61 -12.53 11.22
C LEU A 280 0.63 -13.04 12.30
N GLU A 281 0.02 -12.14 13.08
CA GLU A 281 -0.91 -12.54 14.15
C GLU A 281 -2.12 -13.35 13.65
N PRO A 282 -2.79 -12.97 12.54
CA PRO A 282 -3.89 -13.76 12.00
C PRO A 282 -3.48 -15.18 11.59
N ILE A 283 -2.23 -15.37 11.16
CA ILE A 283 -1.71 -16.70 10.80
C ILE A 283 -1.69 -17.59 12.05
N GLY A 284 -1.16 -17.08 13.16
CA GLY A 284 -1.11 -17.82 14.43
C GLY A 284 -2.50 -18.24 14.91
N ILE A 285 -3.45 -17.31 14.91
CA ILE A 285 -4.85 -17.61 15.29
C ILE A 285 -5.47 -18.61 14.30
N GLY A 286 -5.23 -18.42 13.00
CA GLY A 286 -5.70 -19.32 11.95
C GLY A 286 -5.17 -20.75 12.11
N LEU A 287 -3.92 -20.93 12.52
CA LEU A 287 -3.33 -22.24 12.83
C LEU A 287 -4.02 -22.91 14.03
N VAL A 288 -4.34 -22.16 15.08
CA VAL A 288 -5.10 -22.68 16.22
C VAL A 288 -6.47 -23.18 15.77
N PHE A 289 -7.20 -22.38 14.98
CA PHE A 289 -8.49 -22.81 14.41
C PHE A 289 -8.35 -24.00 13.46
N PHE A 290 -7.24 -24.11 12.74
CA PHE A 290 -6.96 -25.24 11.87
C PHE A 290 -6.75 -26.54 12.66
N LEU A 291 -6.03 -26.47 13.79
CA LEU A 291 -5.87 -27.60 14.71
C LEU A 291 -7.20 -28.00 15.35
N LEU A 292 -8.01 -27.02 15.77
CA LEU A 292 -9.37 -27.28 16.28
C LEU A 292 -10.24 -27.95 15.21
N TYR A 293 -10.20 -27.47 13.97
CA TYR A 293 -10.88 -28.11 12.84
C TYR A 293 -10.46 -29.59 12.70
N ARG A 294 -9.16 -29.89 12.73
CA ARG A 294 -8.64 -31.27 12.65
C ARG A 294 -9.12 -32.14 13.81
N ALA A 295 -9.06 -31.63 15.03
CA ALA A 295 -9.50 -32.34 16.22
C ALA A 295 -11.01 -32.65 16.18
N PHE A 296 -11.85 -31.67 15.80
CA PHE A 296 -13.29 -31.87 15.68
C PHE A 296 -13.66 -32.83 14.54
N ALA A 297 -12.92 -32.80 13.43
CA ALA A 297 -13.11 -33.75 12.34
C ALA A 297 -12.78 -35.20 12.78
N GLN A 298 -11.70 -35.39 13.53
CA GLN A 298 -11.34 -36.69 14.08
C GLN A 298 -12.35 -37.16 15.13
N GLY A 299 -12.77 -36.26 16.04
CA GLY A 299 -13.80 -36.58 17.04
C GLY A 299 -15.13 -36.99 16.42
N LYS A 300 -15.50 -36.39 15.27
CA LYS A 300 -16.66 -36.83 14.51
C LYS A 300 -16.47 -38.23 13.91
N SER A 301 -15.32 -38.53 13.30
CA SER A 301 -15.03 -39.87 12.75
C SER A 301 -15.19 -40.95 13.82
N LEU A 302 -14.62 -40.71 15.01
CA LEU A 302 -14.71 -41.66 16.13
C LEU A 302 -16.15 -41.84 16.64
N LYS A 303 -16.92 -40.75 16.66
CA LYS A 303 -18.35 -40.82 17.03
C LYS A 303 -19.14 -41.62 16.00
N ASP A 304 -18.95 -41.32 14.71
CA ASP A 304 -19.62 -42.01 13.61
C ASP A 304 -19.26 -43.52 13.60
N GLU A 305 -18.02 -43.88 13.96
CA GLU A 305 -17.57 -45.27 14.12
C GLU A 305 -18.25 -45.97 15.30
N HIS A 306 -18.33 -45.32 16.47
CA HIS A 306 -19.00 -45.90 17.63
C HIS A 306 -20.51 -46.11 17.41
N ASP A 307 -21.18 -45.14 16.77
CA ASP A 307 -22.61 -45.21 16.46
C ASP A 307 -22.95 -46.34 15.47
N LEU A 308 -21.96 -46.90 14.74
CA LEU A 308 -22.12 -48.06 13.86
C LEU A 308 -21.90 -49.41 14.55
N THR A 309 -21.24 -49.42 15.71
CA THR A 309 -20.86 -50.66 16.42
C THR A 309 -21.83 -51.10 17.50
N VAL A 310 -22.74 -50.21 17.93
CA VAL A 310 -23.78 -50.44 18.94
C VAL A 310 -25.09 -50.81 18.23
#